data_AF-A0A7X5SBY8-F1
#
_entry.id   AF-A0A7X5SBY8-F1
#
_cell.length_a   1.000
_cell.length_b   1.000
_cell.length_c   1.000
_cell.angle_alpha   90.00
_cell.angle_beta   90.00
_cell.angle_gamma   90.00
#
_symmetry.space_group_name_H-M   'P 1'
#
loop_
_entity.id
_entity.type
_entity.pdbx_description
1 polymer ?
#
loop_
_entity_poly.entity_id
_entity_poly.type
_entity_poly.pdbx_seq_one_letter_code
_entity_poly.pdbx_strand_id
1 'polypeptide(L)'
;CGAMKAVLKPESLEDVPSVAAWLKHTDAARHVTAHHGHDPHSQEALSCMTEENVVSQLDHLRTQPVVAARLAAGTLRIHGWIYDIAHGEIRAFDAEKGG
;
A
#
# COMPACT_ATOMS: atom_id res chain seq x y z
N CYS A 1 0.95 -4.79 9.33
CA CYS A 1 1.21 -3.34 9.44
C CYS A 1 0.16 -2.67 10.33
N GLY A 2 0.55 -1.88 11.35
CA GLY A 2 -0.40 -1.22 12.26
C GLY A 2 -1.29 -0.18 11.58
N ALA A 3 -0.72 0.64 10.69
CA ALA A 3 -1.47 1.64 9.92
C ALA A 3 -2.54 0.99 9.02
N MET A 4 -2.18 -0.07 8.28
CA MET A 4 -3.14 -0.78 7.41
C MET A 4 -4.26 -1.45 8.23
N LYS A 5 -3.94 -1.95 9.43
CA LYS A 5 -4.95 -2.48 10.35
C LYS A 5 -5.93 -1.41 10.81
N ALA A 6 -5.46 -0.17 11.02
CA ALA A 6 -6.32 0.96 11.37
C ALA A 6 -7.20 1.42 10.19
N VAL A 7 -6.71 1.31 8.94
CA VAL A 7 -7.53 1.53 7.73
C VAL A 7 -8.68 0.52 7.64
N LEU A 8 -8.42 -0.75 8.00
CA LEU A 8 -9.44 -1.80 8.04
C LEU A 8 -10.37 -1.71 9.27
N LYS A 9 -10.00 -0.93 10.30
CA LYS A 9 -10.77 -0.71 11.54
C LYS A 9 -10.84 0.79 11.87
N PRO A 10 -11.68 1.55 11.16
CA PRO A 10 -11.70 3.01 11.25
C PRO A 10 -12.00 3.55 12.66
N GLU A 11 -12.75 2.80 13.48
CA GLU A 11 -13.05 3.11 14.89
C GLU A 11 -11.77 3.36 15.72
N SER A 12 -10.66 2.70 15.36
CA SER A 12 -9.37 2.89 16.05
C SER A 12 -8.71 4.25 15.80
N LEU A 13 -9.28 5.08 14.91
CA LEU A 13 -8.73 6.37 14.51
C LEU A 13 -9.45 7.57 15.14
N GLU A 14 -10.50 7.35 15.92
CA GLU A 14 -11.35 8.40 16.51
C GLU A 14 -10.55 9.42 17.34
N ASP A 15 -9.59 8.94 18.14
CA ASP A 15 -8.76 9.76 19.02
C ASP A 15 -7.48 10.32 18.35
N VAL A 16 -7.24 10.00 17.07
CA VAL A 16 -6.01 10.37 16.33
C VAL A 16 -6.31 10.99 14.96
N PRO A 17 -6.98 12.16 14.91
CA PRO A 17 -7.47 12.75 13.66
C PRO A 17 -6.36 13.09 12.64
N SER A 18 -5.15 13.42 13.10
CA SER A 18 -4.00 13.64 12.21
C SER A 18 -3.56 12.35 11.51
N VAL A 19 -3.63 11.21 12.21
CA VAL A 19 -3.35 9.89 11.63
C VAL A 19 -4.47 9.49 10.67
N ALA A 20 -5.73 9.74 11.05
CA ALA A 20 -6.87 9.51 10.17
C ALA A 20 -6.76 10.30 8.85
N ALA A 21 -6.36 11.58 8.93
CA ALA A 21 -6.15 12.43 7.76
C ALA A 21 -5.00 11.92 6.88
N TRP A 22 -3.88 11.50 7.48
CA TRP A 22 -2.77 10.88 6.76
C TRP A 22 -3.22 9.60 6.02
N LEU A 23 -4.03 8.76 6.68
CA LEU A 23 -4.45 7.46 6.12
C LEU A 23 -5.39 7.58 4.92
N LYS A 24 -5.94 8.77 4.63
CA LYS A 24 -6.69 9.02 3.40
C LYS A 24 -5.88 8.75 2.12
N HIS A 25 -4.54 8.82 2.21
CA HIS A 25 -3.67 8.48 1.08
C HIS A 25 -3.68 7.00 0.71
N THR A 26 -4.32 6.14 1.52
CA THR A 26 -4.46 4.70 1.26
C THR A 26 -5.84 4.34 0.69
N ASP A 27 -6.67 5.33 0.33
CA ASP A 27 -8.05 5.11 -0.11
C ASP A 27 -8.15 4.22 -1.36
N ALA A 28 -7.21 4.39 -2.30
CA ALA A 28 -7.12 3.54 -3.49
C ALA A 28 -6.91 2.07 -3.11
N ALA A 29 -5.94 1.81 -2.22
CA ALA A 29 -5.67 0.47 -1.71
C ALA A 29 -6.87 -0.12 -0.97
N ARG A 30 -7.52 0.67 -0.09
CA ARG A 30 -8.73 0.24 0.62
C ARG A 30 -9.84 -0.18 -0.35
N HIS A 31 -10.05 0.59 -1.42
CA HIS A 31 -11.07 0.29 -2.41
C HIS A 31 -10.80 -1.03 -3.12
N VAL A 32 -9.56 -1.26 -3.59
CA VAL A 32 -9.17 -2.51 -4.24
C VAL A 32 -9.31 -3.70 -3.28
N THR A 33 -8.78 -3.60 -2.05
CA THR A 33 -8.91 -4.65 -1.03
C THR A 33 -10.37 -5.01 -0.74
N ALA A 34 -11.28 -4.03 -0.72
CA ALA A 34 -12.71 -4.30 -0.52
C ALA A 34 -13.34 -5.12 -1.66
N HIS A 35 -12.86 -4.98 -2.90
CA HIS A 35 -13.34 -5.78 -4.05
C HIS A 35 -12.90 -7.24 -3.98
N HIS A 36 -11.83 -7.57 -3.26
CA HIS A 36 -11.40 -8.96 -3.06
C HIS A 36 -12.30 -9.75 -2.11
N GLY A 37 -13.23 -9.09 -1.39
CA GLY A 37 -14.25 -9.77 -0.58
C GLY A 37 -13.72 -10.49 0.66
N HIS A 38 -12.51 -10.17 1.12
CA HIS A 38 -11.96 -10.72 2.36
C HIS A 38 -12.72 -10.18 3.59
N ASP A 39 -12.78 -10.98 4.66
CA ASP A 39 -13.23 -10.51 5.96
C ASP A 39 -12.26 -9.40 6.44
N PRO A 40 -12.73 -8.16 6.74
CA PRO A 40 -11.89 -7.06 7.20
C PRO A 40 -11.07 -7.35 8.46
N HIS A 41 -11.43 -8.38 9.23
CA HIS A 41 -10.72 -8.80 10.43
C HIS A 41 -9.67 -9.89 10.18
N SER A 42 -9.59 -10.41 8.96
CA SER A 42 -8.72 -11.52 8.61
C SER A 42 -7.28 -11.09 8.34
N GLN A 43 -6.36 -12.05 8.42
CA GLN A 43 -4.95 -11.84 8.08
C GLN A 43 -4.79 -11.56 6.57
N GLU A 44 -5.63 -12.18 5.75
CA GLU A 44 -5.68 -12.03 4.30
C GLU A 44 -6.06 -10.60 3.90
N ALA A 45 -7.09 -10.01 4.54
CA ALA A 45 -7.44 -8.60 4.30
C ALA A 45 -6.28 -7.67 4.67
N LEU A 46 -5.57 -7.93 5.77
CA LEU A 46 -4.41 -7.13 6.17
C LEU A 46 -3.23 -7.29 5.20
N SER A 47 -2.99 -8.50 4.68
CA SER A 47 -1.96 -8.75 3.68
C SER A 47 -2.30 -8.04 2.36
N CYS A 48 -3.52 -8.23 1.86
CA CYS A 48 -4.02 -7.56 0.66
C CYS A 48 -3.95 -6.04 0.79
N MET A 49 -4.42 -5.46 1.90
CA MET A 49 -4.33 -4.02 2.16
C MET A 49 -2.87 -3.52 2.16
N THR A 50 -1.94 -4.31 2.70
CA THR A 50 -0.51 -3.95 2.73
C THR A 50 0.09 -3.99 1.33
N GLU A 51 -0.25 -5.01 0.53
CA GLU A 51 0.17 -5.16 -0.87
C GLU A 51 -0.37 -4.03 -1.75
N GLU A 52 -1.68 -3.80 -1.71
CA GLU A 52 -2.34 -2.74 -2.47
C GLU A 52 -1.85 -1.34 -2.08
N ASN A 53 -1.49 -1.13 -0.82
CA ASN A 53 -0.87 0.12 -0.41
C ASN A 53 0.50 0.31 -1.05
N VAL A 54 1.33 -0.73 -1.17
CA VAL A 54 2.61 -0.63 -1.89
C VAL A 54 2.38 -0.29 -3.36
N VAL A 55 1.45 -0.98 -4.03
CA VAL A 55 1.13 -0.74 -5.45
C VAL A 55 0.63 0.67 -5.69
N SER A 56 -0.37 1.12 -4.92
CA SER A 56 -0.94 2.47 -5.08
C SER A 56 0.08 3.58 -4.84
N GLN A 57 1.00 3.40 -3.89
CA GLN A 57 2.06 4.38 -3.64
C GLN A 57 3.12 4.39 -4.75
N LEU A 58 3.43 3.24 -5.35
CA LEU A 58 4.28 3.20 -6.55
C LEU A 58 3.63 3.94 -7.72
N ASP A 59 2.33 3.74 -7.94
CA ASP A 59 1.60 4.44 -8.99
C ASP A 59 1.55 5.95 -8.72
N HIS A 60 1.34 6.36 -7.47
CA HIS A 60 1.43 7.76 -7.09
C HIS A 60 2.80 8.36 -7.42
N LEU A 61 3.89 7.66 -7.07
CA LEU A 61 5.25 8.09 -7.43
C LEU A 61 5.41 8.22 -8.94
N ARG A 62 4.92 7.26 -9.74
CA ARG A 62 5.01 7.30 -11.21
C ARG A 62 4.33 8.51 -11.83
N THR A 63 3.30 9.07 -11.18
CA THR A 63 2.60 10.26 -11.68
C THR A 63 3.30 11.58 -11.35
N GLN A 64 4.28 11.59 -10.43
CA GLN A 64 5.01 12.82 -10.09
C GLN A 64 5.92 13.24 -11.25
N PRO A 65 5.88 14.50 -11.73
CA PRO A 65 6.61 14.92 -12.92
C PRO A 65 8.13 14.62 -12.87
N VAL A 66 8.76 14.82 -11.72
CA VAL A 66 10.19 14.55 -11.53
C VAL A 66 10.53 13.06 -11.61
N VAL A 67 9.65 12.21 -11.11
CA VAL A 67 9.81 10.75 -11.14
C VAL A 67 9.54 10.24 -12.55
N ALA A 68 8.43 10.66 -13.15
CA ALA A 68 8.03 10.32 -14.51
C ALA A 68 9.13 10.66 -15.53
N ALA A 69 9.69 11.87 -15.46
CA ALA A 69 10.77 12.30 -16.35
C ALA A 69 12.02 11.41 -16.21
N ARG A 70 12.40 11.04 -14.99
CA ARG A 70 13.59 10.21 -14.74
C ARG A 70 13.37 8.75 -15.10
N LEU A 71 12.16 8.22 -14.90
CA LEU A 71 11.75 6.90 -15.36
C LEU A 71 11.82 6.84 -16.90
N ALA A 72 11.26 7.83 -17.60
CA ALA A 72 11.29 7.90 -19.06
C ALA A 72 12.71 8.04 -19.62
N ALA A 73 13.59 8.75 -18.90
CA ALA A 73 15.00 8.87 -19.25
C ALA A 73 15.84 7.61 -18.92
N GLY A 74 15.26 6.58 -18.27
CA GLY A 74 15.99 5.38 -17.84
C GLY A 74 17.00 5.63 -16.70
N THR A 75 16.94 6.80 -16.05
CA THR A 75 17.88 7.23 -15.00
C THR A 75 17.38 6.97 -13.57
N LEU A 76 16.18 6.41 -13.46
CA LEU A 76 15.55 6.03 -12.20
C LEU A 76 14.87 4.68 -12.36
N ARG A 77 14.95 3.87 -11.31
CA ARG A 77 14.14 2.66 -11.11
C ARG A 77 13.46 2.78 -9.76
N ILE A 78 12.22 2.32 -9.67
CA ILE A 78 11.45 2.28 -8.44
C ILE A 78 11.07 0.82 -8.16
N HIS A 79 11.09 0.45 -6.88
CA HIS A 79 10.79 -0.89 -6.41
C HIS A 79 9.86 -0.80 -5.20
N GLY A 80 8.87 -1.69 -5.11
CA GLY A 80 8.01 -1.82 -3.94
C GLY A 80 8.31 -3.10 -3.20
N TRP A 81 8.51 -3.02 -1.88
CA TRP A 81 8.86 -4.15 -1.03
C TRP A 81 7.90 -4.26 0.15
N ILE A 82 7.66 -5.50 0.57
CA ILE A 82 7.00 -5.85 1.83
C ILE A 82 7.99 -6.64 2.65
N TYR A 83 8.22 -6.20 3.88
CA TYR A 83 9.06 -6.88 4.83
C TYR A 83 8.21 -7.68 5.81
N ASP A 84 8.39 -9.00 5.82
CA ASP A 84 7.81 -9.87 6.83
C ASP A 84 8.72 -9.86 8.07
N ILE A 85 8.25 -9.19 9.12
CA ILE A 85 8.99 -9.05 10.38
C ILE A 85 9.13 -10.39 11.11
N ALA A 86 8.17 -11.30 10.97
CA ALA A 86 8.18 -12.58 11.69
C ALA A 86 9.22 -13.54 11.12
N HIS A 87 9.37 -13.56 9.79
CA HIS A 87 10.28 -14.48 9.09
C HIS A 87 11.57 -13.83 8.60
N GLY A 88 11.66 -12.49 8.64
CA GLY A 88 12.81 -11.75 8.14
C GLY A 88 12.94 -11.73 6.61
N GLU A 89 11.83 -11.95 5.90
CA GLU A 89 11.80 -12.08 4.45
C GLU A 89 11.35 -10.79 3.75
N ILE A 90 11.81 -10.60 2.51
CA ILE A 90 11.37 -9.50 1.64
C ILE A 90 10.60 -10.10 0.46
N ARG A 91 9.36 -9.63 0.28
CA ARG A 91 8.59 -9.83 -0.96
C ARG A 91 8.72 -8.56 -1.81
N ALA A 92 9.13 -8.72 -3.06
CA ALA A 92 9.21 -7.62 -4.01
C ALA A 92 8.02 -7.64 -4.96
N PHE A 93 7.40 -6.48 -5.15
CA PHE A 93 6.38 -6.29 -6.16
C PHE A 93 7.00 -6.40 -7.56
N ASP A 94 6.41 -7.25 -8.39
CA ASP A 94 6.83 -7.47 -9.78
C ASP A 94 5.79 -6.88 -10.74
N ALA A 95 6.11 -5.72 -11.31
CA ALA A 95 5.23 -5.01 -12.22
C ALA A 95 4.97 -5.75 -13.53
N GLU A 96 5.85 -6.69 -13.94
CA GLU A 96 5.65 -7.49 -15.15
C GLU A 96 4.65 -8.64 -14.92
N LYS A 97 4.48 -9.07 -13.67
CA LYS A 97 3.56 -10.15 -13.28
C LYS A 97 2.22 -9.64 -12.74
N GLY A 98 2.08 -8.33 -12.52
CA GLY A 98 0.87 -7.72 -11.98
C GLY A 98 0.61 -8.06 -10.50
N GLY A 99 1.62 -8.59 -9.79
CA GLY A 99 1.58 -9.05 -8.41
C GLY A 99 2.94 -9.51 -7.93
#